data_AF-A0A7K2EDA2-F1
#
_entry.id   AF-A0A7K2EDA2-F1
#
_cell.length_a   1.000
_cell.length_b   1.000
_cell.length_c   1.000
_cell.angle_alpha   90.00
_cell.angle_beta   90.00
_cell.angle_gamma   90.00
#
_symmetry.space_group_name_H-M   'P 1'
#
loop_
_entity.id
_entity.type
_entity.pdbx_description
1 polymer ?
#
loop_
_entity_poly.entity_id
_entity_poly.type
_entity_poly.pdbx_seq_one_letter_code
_entity_poly.pdbx_strand_id
1 'polypeptide(L)'
;MGFFEGLPDRTIRAGENFAGAVAAGVTGVRCLSEGDELDLAWGRAYAAGTSLGPRVTGAGRALRTTAGHGTCFPRHYTRMSLELVCDGPDDMARAVRRQLERGAQWIKIMLTGGLYSPHETCDGGQFTDAELDSVMDVANQRGIPVAAHCGGAEPAIAFSERGGRSVEHG
;
A
#
# COMPACT_ATOMS: atom_id res chain seq x y z
N MET A 1 28.70 1.72 -12.88
CA MET A 1 27.29 1.61 -12.45
C MET A 1 27.08 0.19 -11.96
N GLY A 2 26.69 0.02 -10.69
CA GLY A 2 26.35 -1.30 -10.16
C GLY A 2 25.08 -1.85 -10.83
N PHE A 3 24.96 -3.16 -10.93
CA PHE A 3 23.81 -3.83 -11.57
C PHE A 3 22.54 -3.87 -10.69
N PHE A 4 22.59 -3.31 -9.47
CA PHE A 4 21.52 -3.40 -8.48
C PHE A 4 21.27 -2.05 -7.80
N GLU A 5 20.01 -1.66 -7.73
CA GLU A 5 19.54 -0.51 -6.95
C GLU A 5 19.34 -0.93 -5.48
N GLY A 6 20.13 -0.36 -4.57
CA GLY A 6 20.04 -0.62 -3.14
C GLY A 6 19.01 0.26 -2.43
N LEU A 7 18.80 0.01 -1.14
CA LEU A 7 17.96 0.88 -0.30
C LEU A 7 18.47 2.34 -0.29
N PRO A 8 19.78 2.64 -0.16
CA PRO A 8 20.26 4.02 -0.24
C PRO A 8 19.91 4.72 -1.56
N ASP A 9 20.05 4.02 -2.69
CA ASP A 9 19.72 4.56 -4.02
C ASP A 9 18.22 4.85 -4.12
N ARG A 10 17.35 3.94 -3.65
CA ARG A 10 15.89 4.15 -3.61
C ARG A 10 15.50 5.32 -2.71
N THR A 11 16.15 5.49 -1.56
CA THR A 11 15.91 6.61 -0.65
C THR A 11 16.21 7.95 -1.35
N ILE A 12 17.32 8.04 -2.07
CA ILE A 12 17.69 9.23 -2.87
C ILE A 12 16.63 9.48 -3.94
N ARG A 13 16.30 8.46 -4.75
CA ARG A 13 15.30 8.58 -5.81
C ARG A 13 13.92 8.99 -5.28
N ALA A 14 13.51 8.46 -4.13
CA ALA A 14 12.25 8.86 -3.48
C ALA A 14 12.26 10.35 -3.13
N GLY A 15 13.37 10.87 -2.58
CA GLY A 15 13.54 12.29 -2.31
C GLY A 15 13.48 13.16 -3.58
N GLU A 16 14.14 12.71 -4.66
CA GLU A 16 14.10 13.39 -5.96
C GLU A 16 12.68 13.42 -6.54
N ASN A 17 11.93 12.32 -6.42
CA ASN A 17 10.53 12.25 -6.84
C ASN A 17 9.63 13.20 -6.05
N PHE A 18 9.81 13.29 -4.72
CA PHE A 18 9.08 14.26 -3.90
C PHE A 18 9.44 15.70 -4.26
N ALA A 19 10.71 16.00 -4.51
CA ALA A 19 11.14 17.32 -4.97
C ALA A 19 10.55 17.67 -6.34
N GLY A 20 10.51 16.70 -7.27
CA GLY A 20 9.84 16.85 -8.56
C GLY A 20 8.34 17.12 -8.42
N ALA A 21 7.66 16.42 -7.51
CA ALA A 21 6.25 16.67 -7.21
C ALA A 21 6.02 18.11 -6.70
N VAL A 22 6.88 18.59 -5.78
CA VAL A 22 6.82 19.97 -5.28
C VAL A 22 7.08 20.98 -6.38
N ALA A 23 8.06 20.73 -7.26
CA ALA A 23 8.34 21.59 -8.41
C ALA A 23 7.14 21.67 -9.39
N ALA A 24 6.32 20.62 -9.44
CA ALA A 24 5.06 20.60 -10.19
C ALA A 24 3.87 21.23 -9.43
N GLY A 25 4.08 21.79 -8.24
CA GLY A 25 3.04 22.42 -7.42
C GLY A 25 2.26 21.46 -6.50
N VAL A 26 2.69 20.19 -6.38
CA VAL A 26 2.07 19.23 -5.46
C VAL A 26 2.50 19.52 -4.03
N THR A 27 1.53 19.83 -3.17
CA THR A 27 1.78 20.16 -1.75
C THR A 27 1.45 19.00 -0.80
N GLY A 28 0.89 17.91 -1.31
CA GLY A 28 0.59 16.71 -0.53
C GLY A 28 0.54 15.46 -1.39
N VAL A 29 1.02 14.35 -0.84
CA VAL A 29 1.08 13.04 -1.49
C VAL A 29 0.51 11.98 -0.56
N ARG A 30 -0.34 11.09 -1.10
CA ARG A 30 -0.77 9.86 -0.41
C ARG A 30 -0.06 8.66 -1.06
N CYS A 31 0.93 8.12 -0.38
CA CYS A 31 1.66 6.94 -0.81
C CYS A 31 0.93 5.69 -0.28
N LEU A 32 0.39 4.87 -1.18
CA LEU A 32 -0.44 3.73 -0.81
C LEU A 32 0.30 2.39 -0.81
N SER A 33 1.54 2.33 -1.31
CA SER A 33 2.38 1.14 -1.18
C SER A 33 3.84 1.53 -1.38
N GLU A 34 4.68 1.23 -0.40
CA GLU A 34 6.13 1.41 -0.46
C GLU A 34 6.80 0.27 0.32
N GLY A 35 7.75 -0.42 -0.30
CA GLY A 35 8.28 -1.69 0.19
C GLY A 35 9.25 -1.59 1.37
N ASP A 36 9.93 -0.45 1.52
CA ASP A 36 10.97 -0.19 2.52
C ASP A 36 10.56 0.94 3.51
N GLU A 37 9.29 1.33 3.51
CA GLU A 37 8.69 2.42 4.29
C GLU A 37 9.34 3.79 4.08
N LEU A 38 9.85 4.04 2.88
CA LEU A 38 10.41 5.33 2.48
C LEU A 38 9.36 6.44 2.53
N ASP A 39 8.10 6.12 2.24
CA ASP A 39 6.97 7.04 2.38
C ASP A 39 6.80 7.53 3.83
N LEU A 40 6.85 6.61 4.80
CA LEU A 40 6.75 6.93 6.22
C LEU A 40 7.99 7.69 6.71
N ALA A 41 9.19 7.30 6.26
CA ALA A 41 10.44 7.96 6.63
C ALA A 41 10.49 9.41 6.13
N TRP A 42 10.23 9.63 4.84
CA TRP A 42 10.18 10.98 4.26
C TRP A 42 9.04 11.81 4.87
N GLY A 43 7.86 11.21 5.09
CA GLY A 43 6.75 11.89 5.75
C GLY A 43 7.10 12.39 7.15
N ARG A 44 7.80 11.59 7.97
CA ARG A 44 8.30 12.03 9.28
C ARG A 44 9.34 13.15 9.15
N ALA A 45 10.28 13.03 8.20
CA ALA A 45 11.32 14.05 7.99
C ALA A 45 10.72 15.41 7.58
N TYR A 46 9.72 15.41 6.69
CA TYR A 46 9.03 16.63 6.27
C TYR A 46 8.15 17.20 7.39
N ALA A 47 7.42 16.35 8.13
CA ALA A 47 6.62 16.80 9.27
C ALA A 47 7.47 17.40 10.40
N ALA A 48 8.68 16.88 10.61
CA ALA A 48 9.64 17.40 11.58
C ALA A 48 10.41 18.64 11.09
N GLY A 49 10.30 19.01 9.81
CA GLY A 49 11.03 20.13 9.22
C GLY A 49 12.53 19.88 9.02
N THR A 50 13.00 18.64 9.18
CA THR A 50 14.42 18.27 8.95
C THR A 50 14.76 18.21 7.45
N SER A 51 13.74 18.18 6.60
CA SER A 51 13.85 18.28 5.15
C SER A 51 12.64 19.03 4.60
N LEU A 52 12.80 19.64 3.42
CA LEU A 52 11.71 20.33 2.73
C LEU A 52 11.05 19.37 1.73
N GLY A 53 9.72 19.34 1.71
CA GLY A 53 8.94 18.45 0.85
C GLY A 53 7.43 18.64 1.02
N PRO A 54 6.62 17.86 0.30
CA PRO A 54 5.17 17.90 0.42
C PRO A 54 4.72 17.25 1.74
N ARG A 55 3.46 17.45 2.14
CA ARG A 55 2.86 16.63 3.20
C ARG A 55 2.71 15.20 2.68
N VAL A 56 3.31 14.22 3.33
CA VAL A 56 3.19 12.81 2.93
C VAL A 56 2.31 12.07 3.92
N THR A 57 1.31 11.36 3.40
CA THR A 57 0.56 10.35 4.14
C THR A 57 0.85 8.98 3.56
N GLY A 58 1.36 8.07 4.38
CA GLY A 58 1.85 6.77 3.93
C GLY A 58 1.05 5.60 4.46
N ALA A 59 0.99 4.53 3.67
CA ALA A 59 0.42 3.25 4.05
C ALA A 59 1.50 2.20 4.38
N GLY A 60 2.78 2.51 4.14
CA GLY A 60 3.83 1.52 4.17
C GLY A 60 3.55 0.42 3.14
N ARG A 61 3.70 -0.85 3.54
CA ARG A 61 3.55 -2.00 2.65
C ARG A 61 2.08 -2.37 2.52
N ALA A 62 1.55 -2.39 1.30
CA ALA A 62 0.19 -2.86 1.05
C ALA A 62 0.03 -4.36 1.39
N LEU A 63 -1.16 -4.77 1.83
CA LEU A 63 -1.48 -6.16 2.16
C LEU A 63 -2.05 -6.87 0.93
N ARG A 64 -1.60 -8.10 0.69
CA ARG A 64 -2.13 -8.98 -0.36
C ARG A 64 -2.18 -10.44 0.11
N THR A 65 -3.12 -11.21 -0.43
CA THR A 65 -3.15 -12.67 -0.26
C THR A 65 -2.09 -13.36 -1.08
N THR A 66 -1.73 -14.60 -0.78
CA THR A 66 -0.84 -15.40 -1.63
C THR A 66 -1.39 -15.49 -3.06
N ALA A 67 -0.51 -15.28 -4.03
CA ALA A 67 -0.84 -15.17 -5.47
C ALA A 67 -1.78 -14.01 -5.87
N GLY A 68 -2.18 -13.12 -4.95
CA GLY A 68 -2.93 -11.90 -5.25
C GLY A 68 -2.11 -10.77 -5.91
N HIS A 69 -2.74 -9.62 -6.14
CA HIS A 69 -2.14 -8.50 -6.88
C HIS A 69 -0.87 -7.94 -6.23
N GLY A 70 0.14 -7.68 -7.05
CA GLY A 70 1.51 -7.41 -6.61
C GLY A 70 2.43 -8.64 -6.63
N THR A 71 1.92 -9.82 -7.00
CA THR A 71 2.80 -10.98 -7.26
C THR A 71 3.61 -10.76 -8.53
N CYS A 72 4.93 -10.69 -8.43
CA CYS A 72 5.79 -10.65 -9.61
C CYS A 72 5.81 -12.02 -10.31
N PHE A 73 5.30 -12.09 -11.55
CA PHE A 73 5.38 -13.26 -12.43
C PHE A 73 6.12 -12.92 -13.74
N PRO A 74 7.14 -13.71 -14.16
CA PRO A 74 7.84 -14.72 -13.37
C PRO A 74 8.65 -14.09 -12.22
N ARG A 75 8.82 -14.84 -11.12
CA ARG A 75 9.37 -14.41 -9.81
C ARG A 75 10.82 -13.88 -9.81
N HIS A 76 11.43 -13.62 -10.97
CA HIS A 76 12.88 -13.62 -11.15
C HIS A 76 13.53 -12.26 -11.43
N TYR A 77 12.81 -11.13 -11.42
CA TYR A 77 13.44 -9.85 -11.79
C TYR A 77 13.40 -8.74 -10.74
N THR A 78 12.67 -8.90 -9.64
CA THR A 78 12.64 -7.89 -8.58
C THR A 78 12.88 -8.56 -7.23
N ARG A 79 13.98 -8.19 -6.56
CA ARG A 79 14.18 -8.47 -5.13
C ARG A 79 13.27 -7.61 -4.22
N MET A 80 12.34 -6.88 -4.82
CA MET A 80 11.49 -5.90 -4.17
C MET A 80 10.11 -6.52 -3.97
N SER A 81 9.77 -6.82 -2.72
CA SER A 81 8.40 -7.14 -2.32
C SER A 81 7.79 -5.87 -1.76
N LEU A 82 7.09 -5.11 -2.61
CA LEU A 82 6.41 -3.89 -2.19
C LEU A 82 5.30 -4.20 -1.19
N GLU A 83 4.64 -5.34 -1.36
CA GLU A 83 3.51 -5.78 -0.56
C GLU A 83 3.90 -6.79 0.51
N LEU A 84 3.16 -6.78 1.61
CA LEU A 84 3.16 -7.79 2.65
C LEU A 84 2.17 -8.90 2.25
N VAL A 85 2.68 -10.12 2.09
CA VAL A 85 1.86 -11.31 1.88
C VAL A 85 1.30 -11.76 3.21
N CYS A 86 -0.02 -11.91 3.29
CA CYS A 86 -0.72 -12.41 4.47
C CYS A 86 -1.97 -13.18 4.05
N ASP A 87 -2.22 -14.30 4.73
CA ASP A 87 -3.33 -15.21 4.41
C ASP A 87 -4.10 -15.58 5.68
N GLY A 88 -5.42 -15.45 5.63
CA GLY A 88 -6.33 -15.69 6.73
C GLY A 88 -6.54 -14.48 7.66
N PRO A 89 -7.69 -14.42 8.37
CA PRO A 89 -8.07 -13.28 9.20
C PRO A 89 -7.01 -12.89 10.24
N ASP A 90 -6.49 -13.85 10.99
CA ASP A 90 -5.49 -13.58 12.04
C ASP A 90 -4.20 -12.98 11.49
N ASP A 91 -3.81 -13.37 10.28
CA ASP A 91 -2.60 -12.84 9.64
C ASP A 91 -2.83 -11.44 9.09
N MET A 92 -4.01 -11.17 8.53
CA MET A 92 -4.46 -9.83 8.15
C MET A 92 -4.45 -8.88 9.35
N ALA A 93 -5.03 -9.29 10.48
CA ALA A 93 -5.01 -8.51 11.72
C ALA A 93 -3.57 -8.19 12.19
N ARG A 94 -2.67 -9.18 12.15
CA ARG A 94 -1.24 -8.98 12.49
C ARG A 94 -0.57 -8.02 11.51
N ALA A 95 -0.85 -8.15 10.22
CA ALA A 95 -0.29 -7.30 9.17
C ALA A 95 -0.71 -5.83 9.34
N VAL A 96 -1.99 -5.58 9.60
CA VAL A 96 -2.49 -4.23 9.92
C VAL A 96 -1.75 -3.66 11.13
N ARG A 97 -1.69 -4.40 12.25
CA ARG A 97 -1.00 -3.95 13.48
C ARG A 97 0.47 -3.60 13.22
N ARG A 98 1.17 -4.35 12.37
CA ARG A 98 2.56 -4.08 11.99
C ARG A 98 2.71 -2.79 11.18
N GLN A 99 1.79 -2.50 10.25
CA GLN A 99 1.82 -1.22 9.53
C GLN A 99 1.57 -0.05 10.48
N LEU A 100 0.64 -0.21 11.43
CA LEU A 100 0.36 0.81 12.46
C LEU A 100 1.55 1.04 13.40
N GLU A 101 2.24 -0.01 13.82
CA GLU A 101 3.47 0.08 14.62
C GLU A 101 4.54 0.94 13.93
N ARG A 102 4.63 0.85 12.60
CA ARG A 102 5.57 1.63 11.77
C ARG A 102 5.13 3.07 11.52
N GLY A 103 3.91 3.43 11.93
CA GLY A 103 3.34 4.76 11.82
C GLY A 103 2.55 4.99 10.53
N ALA A 104 2.06 3.93 9.87
CA ALA A 104 1.17 4.06 8.73
C ALA A 104 -0.10 4.84 9.10
N GLN A 105 -0.48 5.78 8.23
CA GLN A 105 -1.67 6.63 8.37
C GLN A 105 -2.84 6.14 7.52
N TRP A 106 -2.58 5.15 6.67
CA TRP A 106 -3.54 4.43 5.85
C TRP A 106 -3.20 2.95 5.90
N ILE A 107 -4.21 2.11 5.71
CA ILE A 107 -3.99 0.71 5.34
C ILE A 107 -4.34 0.58 3.85
N LYS A 108 -3.47 -0.08 3.08
CA LYS A 108 -3.76 -0.43 1.69
C LYS A 108 -3.93 -1.94 1.57
N ILE A 109 -5.00 -2.38 0.90
CA ILE A 109 -5.22 -3.78 0.53
C ILE A 109 -5.29 -3.93 -0.99
N MET A 110 -4.88 -5.12 -1.46
CA MET A 110 -4.98 -5.55 -2.85
C MET A 110 -6.24 -6.41 -3.05
N LEU A 111 -7.42 -5.78 -3.02
CA LEU A 111 -8.70 -6.47 -2.90
C LEU A 111 -9.08 -7.29 -4.15
N THR A 112 -8.69 -6.85 -5.34
CA THR A 112 -8.85 -7.61 -6.60
C THR A 112 -7.50 -7.82 -7.28
N GLY A 113 -7.50 -8.61 -8.36
CA GLY A 113 -6.40 -8.60 -9.31
C GLY A 113 -6.24 -7.25 -10.01
N GLY A 114 -5.17 -7.11 -10.79
CA GLY A 114 -4.92 -5.95 -11.65
C GLY A 114 -4.73 -6.34 -13.11
N LEU A 115 -4.18 -5.41 -13.89
CA LEU A 115 -3.82 -5.63 -15.30
C LEU A 115 -2.31 -5.89 -15.47
N TYR A 116 -1.60 -6.18 -14.38
CA TYR A 116 -0.14 -6.25 -14.39
C TYR A 116 0.38 -7.60 -14.89
N SER A 117 -0.38 -8.69 -14.68
CA SER A 117 0.00 -10.03 -15.12
C SER A 117 -1.14 -10.80 -15.79
N PRO A 118 -0.84 -11.78 -16.67
CA PRO A 118 -1.87 -12.57 -17.38
C PRO A 118 -2.76 -13.44 -16.49
N HIS A 119 -2.38 -13.63 -15.22
CA HIS A 119 -3.09 -14.49 -14.26
C HIS A 119 -4.06 -13.71 -13.38
N GLU A 120 -4.10 -12.38 -13.52
CA GLU A 120 -4.97 -11.52 -12.73
C GLU A 120 -6.24 -11.18 -13.49
N THR A 121 -7.33 -11.07 -12.74
CA THR A 121 -8.59 -10.49 -13.23
C THR A 121 -9.02 -9.39 -12.27
N CYS A 122 -9.58 -8.32 -12.81
CA CYS A 122 -10.05 -7.19 -11.99
C CYS A 122 -11.42 -7.47 -11.36
N ASP A 123 -12.16 -8.46 -11.85
CA ASP A 123 -13.57 -8.66 -11.54
C ASP A 123 -13.81 -9.27 -10.15
N GLY A 124 -13.01 -10.28 -9.79
CA GLY A 124 -13.20 -11.06 -8.57
C GLY A 124 -12.38 -10.56 -7.38
N GLY A 125 -12.98 -10.59 -6.20
CA GLY A 125 -12.29 -10.37 -4.92
C GLY A 125 -11.25 -11.46 -4.66
N GLN A 126 -10.09 -11.07 -4.14
CA GLN A 126 -8.96 -11.94 -3.78
C GLN A 126 -8.88 -12.21 -2.27
N PHE A 127 -9.80 -11.64 -1.51
CA PHE A 127 -9.93 -11.79 -0.06
C PHE A 127 -11.25 -12.50 0.22
N THR A 128 -11.26 -13.37 1.22
CA THR A 128 -12.49 -13.86 1.84
C THR A 128 -13.16 -12.75 2.64
N ASP A 129 -14.46 -12.87 2.90
CA ASP A 129 -15.18 -11.93 3.77
C ASP A 129 -14.52 -11.82 5.15
N ALA A 130 -14.09 -12.94 5.73
CA ALA A 130 -13.45 -12.96 7.04
C ALA A 130 -12.09 -12.25 7.06
N GLU A 131 -11.31 -12.35 5.98
CA GLU A 131 -10.06 -11.60 5.84
C GLU A 131 -10.32 -10.10 5.71
N LEU A 132 -11.31 -9.72 4.90
CA LEU A 132 -11.69 -8.33 4.71
C LEU A 132 -12.21 -7.72 6.01
N ASP A 133 -13.13 -8.40 6.69
CA ASP A 133 -13.67 -8.00 8.01
C ASP A 133 -12.52 -7.82 9.01
N SER A 134 -11.57 -8.74 9.06
CA SER A 134 -10.45 -8.64 9.98
C SER A 134 -9.54 -7.44 9.71
N VAL A 135 -9.32 -7.04 8.45
CA VAL A 135 -8.60 -5.80 8.13
C VAL A 135 -9.39 -4.60 8.64
N MET A 136 -10.68 -4.55 8.29
CA MET A 136 -11.56 -3.44 8.61
C MET A 136 -11.71 -3.25 10.12
N ASP A 137 -11.92 -4.33 10.88
CA ASP A 137 -12.08 -4.28 12.34
C ASP A 137 -10.86 -3.68 13.04
N VAL A 138 -9.65 -4.14 12.69
CA VAL A 138 -8.42 -3.65 13.32
C VAL A 138 -8.14 -2.20 12.92
N ALA A 139 -8.35 -1.84 11.65
CA ALA A 139 -8.17 -0.48 11.17
C ALA A 139 -9.16 0.49 11.82
N ASN A 140 -10.44 0.11 11.87
CA ASN A 140 -11.53 0.89 12.47
C ASN A 140 -11.33 1.06 13.99
N GLN A 141 -10.90 0.02 14.71
CA GLN A 141 -10.56 0.11 16.14
C GLN A 141 -9.51 1.19 16.42
N ARG A 142 -8.63 1.47 15.44
CA ARG A 142 -7.54 2.45 15.54
C ARG A 142 -7.85 3.77 14.85
N GLY A 143 -9.02 3.92 14.24
CA GLY A 143 -9.42 5.12 13.51
C GLY A 143 -8.60 5.37 12.24
N ILE A 144 -8.04 4.31 11.64
CA ILE A 144 -7.19 4.42 10.47
C ILE A 144 -7.98 4.05 9.21
N PRO A 145 -8.01 4.90 8.17
CA PRO A 145 -8.74 4.62 6.95
C PRO A 145 -8.08 3.52 6.11
N VAL A 146 -8.90 2.72 5.45
CA VAL A 146 -8.48 1.67 4.53
C VAL A 146 -8.74 2.11 3.09
N ALA A 147 -7.77 1.87 2.21
CA ALA A 147 -7.86 2.00 0.76
C ALA A 147 -7.76 0.62 0.11
N ALA A 148 -8.51 0.37 -0.96
CA ALA A 148 -8.47 -0.90 -1.69
C ALA A 148 -8.03 -0.69 -3.14
N HIS A 149 -7.15 -1.56 -3.66
CA HIS A 149 -7.01 -1.75 -5.11
C HIS A 149 -8.17 -2.64 -5.54
N CYS A 150 -9.08 -2.10 -6.35
CA CYS A 150 -10.27 -2.82 -6.77
C CYS A 150 -10.68 -2.36 -8.16
N GLY A 151 -10.87 -3.31 -9.09
CA GLY A 151 -11.47 -3.01 -10.40
C GLY A 151 -12.88 -3.57 -10.56
N GLY A 152 -13.33 -4.43 -9.65
CA GLY A 152 -14.62 -5.12 -9.71
C GLY A 152 -15.69 -4.40 -8.90
N ALA A 153 -16.88 -4.25 -9.46
CA ALA A 153 -17.99 -3.54 -8.80
C ALA A 153 -18.48 -4.25 -7.53
N GLU A 154 -18.64 -5.59 -7.56
CA GLU A 154 -19.12 -6.35 -6.40
C GLU A 154 -18.15 -6.27 -5.21
N PRO A 155 -16.83 -6.52 -5.36
CA PRO A 155 -15.89 -6.31 -4.26
C PRO A 155 -15.82 -4.85 -3.78
N ALA A 156 -15.95 -3.85 -4.67
CA ALA A 156 -15.95 -2.44 -4.30
C ALA A 156 -17.15 -2.06 -3.41
N ILE A 157 -18.34 -2.57 -3.74
CA ILE A 157 -19.55 -2.40 -2.92
C ILE A 157 -19.35 -3.08 -1.57
N ALA A 158 -18.93 -4.35 -1.55
CA ALA A 158 -18.70 -5.11 -0.33
C ALA A 158 -17.66 -4.44 0.60
N PHE A 159 -16.63 -3.82 0.04
CA PHE A 159 -15.63 -3.03 0.76
C PHE A 159 -16.21 -1.73 1.33
N SER A 160 -17.00 -1.02 0.53
CA SER A 160 -17.61 0.26 0.91
C SER A 160 -18.64 0.08 2.03
N GLU A 161 -19.44 -0.99 1.99
CA GLU A 161 -20.43 -1.34 3.03
C GLU A 161 -19.78 -1.61 4.39
N ARG A 162 -18.53 -2.07 4.40
CA ARG A 162 -17.73 -2.29 5.62
C ARG A 162 -17.01 -1.03 6.13
N GLY A 163 -17.24 0.11 5.49
CA GLY A 163 -16.62 1.39 5.85
C GLY A 163 -15.28 1.65 5.17
N GLY A 164 -14.95 0.93 4.09
CA GLY A 164 -13.79 1.21 3.25
C GLY A 164 -13.78 2.67 2.79
N ARG A 165 -12.63 3.35 2.87
CA ARG A 165 -12.57 4.81 2.71
C ARG A 165 -12.26 5.28 1.30
N SER A 166 -11.47 4.52 0.55
CA SER A 166 -11.21 4.82 -0.86
C SER A 166 -11.04 3.56 -1.69
N VAL A 167 -11.67 3.55 -2.85
CA VAL A 167 -11.44 2.56 -3.89
C VAL A 167 -10.51 3.16 -4.92
N GLU A 168 -9.39 2.50 -5.17
CA GLU A 168 -8.45 2.90 -6.21
C GLU A 168 -8.76 2.13 -7.50
N HIS A 169 -8.70 2.81 -8.64
CA HIS A 169 -9.01 2.36 -10.02
C HIS A 169 -10.49 2.34 -10.42
N GLY A 170 -11.42 1.92 -9.55
CA GLY A 170 -12.85 1.92 -9.86
C GLY A 170 -13.76 1.70 -8.67
#